data_AF-A0A314YD58-F1
#
_entry.id   AF-A0A314YD58-F1
#
_cell.length_a   1.000
_cell.length_b   1.000
_cell.length_c   1.000
_cell.angle_alpha   90.00
_cell.angle_beta   90.00
_cell.angle_gamma   90.00
#
_symmetry.space_group_name_H-M   'P 1'
#
loop_
_entity.id
_entity.type
_entity.pdbx_description
1 polymer ?
#
loop_
_entity_poly.entity_id
_entity_poly.type
_entity_poly.pdbx_seq_one_letter_code
_entity_poly.pdbx_strand_id
1 'polypeptide(L)'
;MESGEIEKLADPKLEGKYDTEQLHRVVLTASCCVRQSSVWRPPMSEVLELLTHGHNSEVAKSWIPKFSSDELDDYSMVFGYDVPVDIDLEAYL
;
A
#
# COMPACT_ATOMS: atom_id res chain seq x y z
N MET A 1 1.90 6.67 0.93
CA MET A 1 3.15 5.89 1.08
C MET A 1 4.28 6.90 1.03
N GLU A 2 4.93 7.13 2.16
CA GLU A 2 6.18 7.89 2.18
C GLU A 2 7.13 7.22 1.18
N SER A 3 7.76 8.01 0.31
CA SER A 3 8.57 7.54 -0.82
C SER A 3 9.87 6.89 -0.34
N GLY A 4 9.75 5.78 0.39
CA GLY A 4 10.86 4.94 0.80
C GLY A 4 11.45 4.23 -0.41
N GLU A 5 12.74 3.90 -0.30
CA GLU A 5 13.47 3.16 -1.33
C GLU A 5 12.89 1.74 -1.48
N ILE A 6 11.97 1.57 -2.43
CA ILE A 6 11.27 0.29 -2.71
C ILE A 6 12.27 -0.82 -3.05
N GLU A 7 13.43 -0.46 -3.60
CA GLU A 7 14.55 -1.36 -3.90
C GLU A 7 15.08 -2.08 -2.66
N LYS A 8 14.97 -1.48 -1.46
CA LYS A 8 15.36 -2.13 -0.20
C LYS A 8 14.45 -3.29 0.20
N LEU A 9 13.26 -3.39 -0.41
CA LEU A 9 12.34 -4.51 -0.20
C LEU A 9 12.68 -5.72 -1.07
N ALA A 10 13.51 -5.56 -2.10
CA ALA A 10 13.92 -6.65 -2.96
C ALA A 10 14.83 -7.63 -2.21
N ASP A 11 14.73 -8.93 -2.53
CA ASP A 11 15.61 -9.95 -1.96
C ASP A 11 17.07 -9.65 -2.34
N PRO A 12 17.99 -9.51 -1.36
CA PRO A 12 19.41 -9.27 -1.62
C PRO A 12 20.05 -10.31 -2.55
N LYS A 13 19.55 -11.54 -2.57
CA LYS A 13 20.05 -12.62 -3.46
C LYS A 13 19.74 -12.40 -4.93
N LEU A 14 18.79 -11.51 -5.25
CA LEU A 14 18.54 -11.12 -6.63
C LEU A 14 19.66 -10.23 -7.16
N GLU A 15 20.49 -9.63 -6.30
CA GLU A 15 21.65 -8.80 -6.71
C GLU A 15 21.27 -7.69 -7.72
N GLY A 16 20.09 -7.09 -7.56
CA GLY A 16 19.56 -6.09 -8.49
C GLY A 16 19.08 -6.66 -9.84
N LYS A 17 19.04 -7.98 -10.01
CA LYS A 17 18.54 -8.67 -11.22
C LYS A 17 17.03 -8.84 -11.17
N TYR A 18 16.32 -7.72 -11.10
CA TYR A 18 14.87 -7.68 -11.21
C TYR A 18 14.46 -6.43 -11.99
N ASP A 19 13.25 -6.47 -12.53
CA ASP A 19 12.66 -5.32 -13.19
C ASP A 19 12.01 -4.41 -12.13
N THR A 20 12.37 -3.13 -12.15
CA THR A 20 11.93 -2.15 -11.16
C THR A 20 10.44 -1.86 -11.25
N GLU A 21 9.84 -1.91 -12.44
CA GLU A 21 8.40 -1.74 -12.61
C GLU A 21 7.62 -2.95 -12.08
N GLN A 22 8.15 -4.16 -12.27
CA GLN A 22 7.60 -5.38 -11.68
C GLN A 22 7.66 -5.32 -10.15
N LEU A 23 8.79 -4.88 -9.59
CA LEU A 23 8.94 -4.71 -8.14
C LEU A 23 7.91 -3.73 -7.59
N HIS A 24 7.76 -2.57 -8.23
CA HIS A 24 6.77 -1.57 -7.84
C HIS A 24 5.34 -2.13 -7.88
N ARG A 25 5.01 -2.87 -8.93
CA ARG A 25 3.70 -3.53 -9.07
C ARG A 25 3.45 -4.59 -7.99
N VAL A 26 4.45 -5.40 -7.66
CA VAL A 26 4.35 -6.39 -6.59
C VAL A 26 4.13 -5.71 -5.24
N VAL A 27 4.89 -4.65 -4.94
CA VAL A 27 4.78 -3.93 -3.67
C VAL A 27 3.41 -3.26 -3.52
N LEU A 28 2.89 -2.64 -4.57
CA LEU A 28 1.52 -2.12 -4.56
C LEU A 28 0.46 -3.21 -4.39
N THR A 29 0.61 -4.34 -5.08
CA THR A 29 -0.35 -5.44 -4.97
C THR A 29 -0.31 -6.05 -3.57
N ALA A 30 0.89 -6.22 -3.02
CA ALA A 30 1.09 -6.71 -1.66
C ALA A 30 0.50 -5.76 -0.61
N SER A 31 0.65 -4.44 -0.79
CA SER A 31 0.09 -3.45 0.13
C SER A 31 -1.44 -3.52 0.18
N CYS A 32 -2.11 -3.76 -0.94
CA CYS A 32 -3.56 -4.03 -0.97
C CYS A 32 -3.93 -5.34 -0.24
N CYS A 33 -3.11 -6.40 -0.39
CA CYS A 33 -3.40 -7.71 0.19
C CYS A 33 -3.22 -7.76 1.73
N VAL A 34 -2.29 -6.97 2.27
CA VAL A 34 -1.98 -6.95 3.72
C VAL A 34 -2.81 -5.93 4.50
N ARG A 35 -3.79 -5.27 3.86
CA ARG A 35 -4.70 -4.32 4.54
C ARG A 35 -5.40 -5.00 5.72
N GLN A 36 -5.58 -4.26 6.81
CA GLN A 36 -6.20 -4.82 8.02
C GLN A 36 -7.64 -5.24 7.77
N SER A 37 -8.44 -4.34 7.20
CA SER A 37 -9.81 -4.63 6.80
C SER A 37 -9.85 -5.57 5.59
N SER A 38 -10.57 -6.68 5.76
CA SER A 38 -10.71 -7.73 4.74
C SER A 38 -11.52 -7.28 3.53
N VAL A 39 -12.41 -6.30 3.69
CA VAL A 39 -13.25 -5.73 2.61
C VAL A 39 -12.39 -5.05 1.55
N TRP A 40 -11.21 -4.58 1.95
CA TRP A 40 -10.26 -3.92 1.05
C TRP A 40 -9.18 -4.83 0.49
N ARG A 41 -9.21 -6.13 0.81
CA ARG A 41 -8.30 -7.09 0.21
C ARG A 41 -8.89 -7.55 -1.13
N PRO A 42 -8.13 -7.47 -2.23
CA PRO A 42 -8.62 -7.91 -3.53
C PRO A 42 -8.82 -9.43 -3.57
N PRO A 43 -9.79 -9.94 -4.34
CA PRO A 43 -9.89 -11.37 -4.63
C PRO A 43 -8.70 -11.82 -5.48
N MET A 44 -8.37 -13.12 -5.42
CA MET A 44 -7.18 -13.66 -6.11
C MET A 44 -7.21 -13.49 -7.64
N SER A 45 -8.39 -13.40 -8.25
CA SER A 45 -8.53 -13.09 -9.67
C SER A 45 -8.02 -11.68 -9.99
N GLU A 46 -8.32 -10.71 -9.14
CA GLU A 46 -7.87 -9.33 -9.30
C GLU A 46 -6.40 -9.17 -8.93
N VAL A 47 -5.91 -9.92 -7.94
CA VAL A 47 -4.46 -10.00 -7.66
C VAL A 47 -3.68 -10.46 -8.89
N LEU A 48 -4.17 -11.48 -9.59
CA LEU A 48 -3.55 -11.95 -10.83
C LEU A 48 -3.56 -10.87 -11.92
N GLU A 49 -4.68 -10.15 -12.06
CA GLU A 49 -4.80 -9.05 -13.02
C GLU A 49 -3.84 -7.90 -12.68
N LEU A 50 -3.76 -7.51 -11.41
CA LEU A 50 -2.86 -6.51 -10.88
C LEU A 50 -1.41 -6.85 -11.16
N LEU A 51 -0.99 -8.11 -10.97
CA LEU A 51 0.38 -8.56 -11.22
C LEU A 51 0.73 -8.67 -12.70
N THR A 52 -0.25 -9.00 -13.55
CA THR A 52 -0.02 -9.24 -14.99
C THR A 52 -0.07 -7.95 -15.79
N HIS A 53 -1.04 -7.07 -15.49
CA HIS A 53 -1.32 -5.88 -16.29
C HIS A 53 -0.96 -4.57 -15.57
N GLY A 54 -0.71 -4.62 -14.25
CA GLY A 54 -0.38 -3.43 -13.47
C GLY A 54 -1.46 -2.36 -13.54
N HIS A 55 -1.03 -1.09 -13.59
CA HIS A 55 -1.91 0.08 -13.68
C HIS A 55 -2.70 0.21 -14.99
N ASN A 56 -2.40 -0.60 -16.01
CA ASN A 56 -3.07 -0.53 -17.30
C ASN A 56 -4.47 -1.17 -17.27
N SER A 57 -4.78 -1.89 -16.19
CA SER A 57 -6.08 -2.53 -15.96
C SER A 57 -7.06 -1.56 -15.29
N GLU A 58 -8.32 -1.61 -15.72
CA GLU A 58 -9.43 -0.83 -15.13
C GLU A 58 -9.62 -1.17 -13.64
N VAL A 59 -9.37 -2.43 -13.27
CA VAL A 59 -9.42 -2.92 -11.89
C VAL A 59 -8.36 -2.23 -11.05
N ALA A 60 -7.12 -2.14 -11.55
CA ALA A 60 -6.00 -1.48 -10.87
C ALA A 60 -6.27 -0.01 -10.57
N LYS A 61 -6.93 0.69 -11.50
CA LYS A 61 -7.35 2.09 -11.31
C LYS A 61 -8.39 2.26 -10.21
N SER A 62 -9.13 1.21 -9.82
CA SER A 62 -10.14 1.29 -8.75
C SER A 62 -9.56 1.07 -7.34
N TRP A 63 -8.41 0.39 -7.25
CA TRP A 63 -7.73 0.07 -5.99
C TRP A 63 -6.82 1.20 -5.50
N ILE A 64 -6.35 2.04 -6.41
CA ILE A 64 -5.35 3.08 -6.17
C ILE A 64 -5.92 4.45 -5.71
N PRO A 65 -7.22 4.78 -5.89
CA PRO A 65 -7.83 5.98 -5.31
C PRO A 65 -8.23 5.86 -3.83
N LYS A 66 -8.13 4.68 -3.20
CA LYS A 66 -8.66 4.45 -1.84
C LYS A 66 -7.59 4.45 -0.76
N PHE A 67 -6.61 5.33 -0.93
CA PHE A 67 -5.66 5.72 0.11
C PHE A 67 -6.18 6.94 0.92
N SER A 68 -7.46 7.34 0.74
CA SER A 68 -8.04 8.43 1.52
C SER A 68 -8.06 8.06 3.00
N SER A 69 -7.72 9.05 3.81
CA SER A 69 -7.38 9.00 5.23
C SER A 69 -8.44 8.40 6.17
N ASP A 70 -9.60 8.00 5.64
CA ASP A 70 -10.83 7.71 6.40
C ASP A 70 -10.74 6.44 7.28
N GLU A 71 -9.73 5.60 7.11
CA GLU A 71 -9.58 4.35 7.88
C GLU A 71 -8.59 4.44 9.06
N LEU A 72 -7.94 5.61 9.27
CA LEU A 72 -7.06 5.79 10.44
C LEU A 72 -7.85 6.02 11.74
N ASP A 73 -9.12 6.45 11.63
CA ASP A 73 -9.95 6.83 12.78
C ASP A 73 -10.59 5.64 13.51
N ASP A 74 -10.91 4.56 12.78
CA ASP A 74 -11.61 3.39 13.35
C ASP A 74 -10.75 2.58 14.33
N TYR A 75 -9.41 2.66 14.18
CA TYR A 75 -8.47 1.88 15.00
C TYR A 75 -8.14 2.55 16.35
N SER A 76 -8.29 3.87 16.46
CA SER A 76 -8.08 4.61 17.72
C SER A 76 -9.07 4.16 18.81
N MET A 77 -10.32 3.85 18.42
CA MET A 77 -11.37 3.43 19.35
C MET A 77 -11.21 2.00 19.87
N VAL A 78 -10.52 1.11 19.15
CA VAL A 78 -10.48 -0.33 19.51
C VAL A 78 -9.31 -0.70 20.43
N PHE A 79 -8.21 0.05 20.41
CA PHE A 79 -7.05 -0.17 21.30
C PHE A 79 -6.84 0.93 22.34
N GLY A 80 -7.64 2.00 22.33
CA GLY A 80 -7.61 3.04 23.37
C GLY A 80 -6.33 3.88 23.38
N TYR A 81 -5.73 4.10 22.20
CA TYR A 81 -4.66 5.08 22.08
C TYR A 81 -5.27 6.45 21.85
N ASP A 82 -5.11 7.37 22.81
CA ASP A 82 -5.34 8.80 22.59
C ASP A 82 -4.30 9.29 21.59
N VAL A 83 -4.68 9.32 20.31
CA VAL A 83 -3.91 9.99 19.26
C VAL A 83 -4.23 11.48 19.38
N PRO A 84 -3.27 12.35 19.71
CA PRO A 84 -3.52 13.78 19.77
C PRO A 84 -3.99 14.25 18.40
N VAL A 85 -5.17 14.88 18.36
CA VAL A 85 -5.83 15.32 17.12
C VAL A 85 -5.04 16.44 16.42
N ASP A 86 -4.14 17.10 17.15
CA ASP A 86 -3.32 18.20 16.65
C ASP A 86 -1.83 17.81 16.63
N ILE A 87 -1.42 16.94 15.70
CA ILE A 87 -0.03 16.90 15.28
C ILE A 87 0.15 18.04 14.28
N ASP A 88 0.45 19.22 14.82
CA ASP A 88 0.72 20.41 14.02
C ASP A 88 2.07 20.22 13.29
N LEU A 89 1.98 19.92 11.99
CA LEU A 89 3.11 19.56 11.14
C LEU A 89 4.06 20.74 10.86
N GLU A 90 3.73 21.94 11.35
CA GLU A 90 4.57 23.15 11.26
C GLU A 90 5.69 23.18 12.32
N ALA A 91 5.69 22.30 13.33
CA ALA A 91 6.73 22.28 14.36
C ALA A 91 8.02 21.52 13.97
N TYR A 92 8.08 20.95 12.76
CA TYR A 92 9.18 20.10 12.27
C TYR A 92 9.75 20.51 10.90
N LEU A 93 9.57 21.79 10.52
CA LEU A 93 10.33 22.49 9.47
C LEU A 93 11.36 23.44 10.10
#